data_AF-X1KGS0-F1
#
_entry.id   AF-X1KGS0-F1
#
_cell.length_a   1.000
_cell.length_b   1.000
_cell.length_c   1.000
_cell.angle_alpha   90.00
_cell.angle_beta   90.00
_cell.angle_gamma   90.00
#
_symmetry.space_group_name_H-M   'P 1'
#
loop_
_entity.id
_entity.type
_entity.pdbx_description
1 polymer ?
#
loop_
_entity_poly.entity_id
_entity_poly.type
_entity_poly.pdbx_seq_one_letter_code
_entity_poly.pdbx_strand_id
1 'polypeptide(L)' 'YKVSQDLEELIEDRTGLRYLGKINYDKSLEEYTFNGKSLLDLPEDSPAFVSVKKIMEKINQEKKEI' A
#
# COMPACT_ATOMS: atom_id res chain seq x y z
N TYR A 1 6.91 -7.84 -8.22
CA TYR A 1 8.26 -7.65 -7.64
C TYR A 1 8.22 -7.98 -6.15
N LYS A 2 9.22 -8.68 -5.60
CA LYS A 2 9.29 -9.00 -4.16
C LYS A 2 10.15 -7.92 -3.49
N VAL A 3 9.57 -7.17 -2.56
CA VAL A 3 10.33 -6.30 -1.66
C VAL A 3 10.95 -7.21 -0.61
N SER A 4 12.28 -7.21 -0.51
CA SER A 4 13.05 -7.90 0.55
C SER A 4 13.20 -6.97 1.75
N GLN A 5 13.52 -7.52 2.92
CA GLN A 5 13.79 -6.72 4.13
C GLN A 5 14.92 -5.72 3.90
N ASP A 6 16.01 -6.14 3.24
CA ASP A 6 17.12 -5.25 2.86
C ASP A 6 16.67 -4.03 2.03
N LEU A 7 15.62 -4.20 1.20
CA LEU A 7 15.08 -3.11 0.40
C LEU A 7 14.20 -2.17 1.24
N GLU A 8 13.50 -2.70 2.24
CA GLU A 8 12.72 -1.89 3.18
C GLU A 8 13.65 -0.98 3.99
N GLU A 9 14.69 -1.56 4.62
CA GLU A 9 15.71 -0.81 5.37
C GLU A 9 16.38 0.26 4.49
N LEU A 10 16.77 -0.10 3.26
CA LEU A 10 17.39 0.86 2.34
C LEU A 10 16.48 2.05 1.99
N ILE A 11 15.17 1.82 1.86
CA ILE A 11 14.20 2.89 1.56
C ILE A 11 14.09 3.83 2.77
N GLU A 12 13.99 3.27 3.98
CA GLU A 12 13.92 4.05 5.20
C GLU A 12 15.19 4.89 5.40
N ASP A 13 16.36 4.29 5.26
CA ASP A 13 17.67 4.97 5.38
C ASP A 13 17.83 6.11 4.38
N ARG A 14 17.40 5.91 3.12
CA ARG A 14 17.57 6.91 2.05
C ARG A 14 16.59 8.06 2.12
N THR A 15 15.38 7.81 2.60
CA THR A 15 14.29 8.79 2.57
C THR A 15 14.07 9.45 3.92
N GLY A 16 14.54 8.84 5.02
CA GLY A 16 14.17 9.21 6.38
C GLY A 16 12.69 8.96 6.68
N LEU A 17 11.98 8.24 5.81
CA LEU A 17 10.55 7.94 5.93
C LEU A 17 10.38 6.47 6.28
N ARG A 18 9.50 6.21 7.26
CA ARG A 18 9.09 4.85 7.61
C ARG A 18 8.41 4.16 6.43
N TYR A 19 8.79 2.94 6.16
CA TYR A 19 8.15 2.09 5.17
C TYR A 19 6.88 1.45 5.76
N LEU A 20 5.73 1.81 5.19
CA LEU A 20 4.43 1.34 5.69
C LEU A 20 3.93 0.09 4.97
N GLY A 21 4.47 -0.22 3.79
CA GLY A 21 4.13 -1.41 3.03
C GLY A 21 4.11 -1.16 1.52
N LYS A 22 3.77 -2.21 0.79
CA LYS A 22 3.60 -2.19 -0.67
C LYS A 22 2.16 -2.44 -1.05
N ILE A 23 1.77 -1.92 -2.20
CA ILE A 23 0.52 -2.29 -2.86
C ILE A 23 0.79 -3.58 -3.66
N ASN A 24 0.05 -4.64 -3.35
CA ASN A 24 0.17 -5.89 -4.10
C ASN A 24 -0.36 -5.71 -5.53
N TYR A 25 0.22 -6.47 -6.45
CA TYR A 25 -0.24 -6.51 -7.83
C TYR A 25 -1.72 -6.90 -7.88
N ASP A 26 -2.47 -6.18 -8.70
CA ASP A 26 -3.89 -6.38 -8.87
C ASP A 26 -4.27 -6.12 -10.32
N LYS A 27 -4.79 -7.15 -10.98
CA LYS A 27 -5.21 -7.07 -12.39
C LYS A 27 -6.41 -6.13 -12.57
N SER A 28 -7.33 -6.11 -11.61
CA SER A 28 -8.52 -5.24 -11.68
C SER A 28 -8.13 -3.77 -11.55
N LEU A 29 -7.09 -3.46 -10.79
CA LEU A 29 -6.59 -2.10 -10.63
C LEU A 29 -6.08 -1.51 -11.96
N GLU A 30 -5.45 -2.32 -12.83
CA GLU A 30 -4.99 -1.86 -14.15
C GLU A 30 -6.15 -1.33 -14.99
N GLU A 31 -7.23 -2.11 -15.09
CA GLU A 31 -8.45 -1.74 -15.82
C GLU A 31 -9.11 -0.50 -15.21
N TYR A 32 -9.18 -0.42 -13.88
CA TYR A 32 -9.79 0.71 -13.19
C TYR A 32 -9.01 2.00 -13.46
N THR A 33 -7.69 1.93 -13.34
CA THR A 33 -6.80 3.07 -13.63
C THR A 33 -6.96 3.53 -15.07
N PHE A 34 -6.98 2.60 -16.03
CA PHE A 34 -7.16 2.91 -17.45
C PHE A 34 -8.50 3.60 -17.74
N ASN A 35 -9.55 3.24 -17.01
CA ASN A 35 -10.88 3.83 -17.15
C ASN A 35 -11.15 5.03 -16.23
N GLY A 36 -10.14 5.52 -15.49
CA GLY A 36 -10.29 6.64 -14.56
C GLY A 36 -11.20 6.35 -13.35
N LYS A 37 -11.34 5.08 -12.97
CA LYS A 37 -12.09 4.65 -11.78
C LYS A 37 -11.25 4.75 -10.52
N SER A 38 -11.91 4.92 -9.37
CA SER A 38 -11.21 5.01 -8.08
C SER A 38 -10.74 3.65 -7.59
N LEU A 39 -9.62 3.63 -6.84
CA LEU A 39 -9.23 2.46 -6.05
C LEU A 39 -10.34 2.02 -5.08
N LEU A 40 -11.11 2.98 -4.56
CA LEU A 40 -12.20 2.72 -3.62
C LEU A 40 -13.39 2.00 -4.25
N ASP A 41 -13.46 1.96 -5.58
CA ASP A 41 -14.50 1.25 -6.32
C ASP A 41 -14.15 -0.23 -6.54
N LEU A 42 -12.92 -0.66 -6.20
CA LEU A 42 -12.53 -2.08 -6.30
C LEU A 42 -13.28 -2.94 -5.27
N PRO A 43 -13.47 -4.24 -5.55
CA PRO A 43 -13.95 -5.20 -4.55
C PRO A 43 -13.12 -5.14 -3.26
N GLU A 44 -13.73 -5.28 -2.09
CA GLU A 44 -13.00 -5.13 -0.81
C GLU A 44 -11.93 -6.22 -0.58
N ASP A 45 -12.04 -7.35 -1.28
CA ASP A 45 -11.08 -8.46 -1.27
C ASP A 45 -9.99 -8.33 -2.35
N SER A 46 -10.03 -7.28 -3.17
CA SER A 46 -8.98 -6.91 -4.12
C SER A 46 -7.61 -6.85 -3.43
N PRO A 47 -6.56 -7.50 -3.98
CA PRO A 47 -5.20 -7.39 -3.47
C PRO A 47 -4.72 -5.94 -3.26
N ALA A 48 -5.04 -5.03 -4.18
CA ALA A 48 -4.66 -3.62 -4.06
C ALA A 48 -5.45 -2.92 -2.94
N PHE A 49 -6.77 -3.11 -2.89
CA PHE A 49 -7.64 -2.52 -1.85
C PHE A 49 -7.21 -2.98 -0.45
N VAL A 50 -7.01 -4.28 -0.26
CA VAL A 50 -6.56 -4.87 1.01
C VAL A 50 -5.18 -4.33 1.40
N SER A 51 -4.27 -4.14 0.44
CA SER A 51 -2.93 -3.60 0.71
C SER A 51 -3.00 -2.17 1.25
N VAL A 52 -3.78 -1.30 0.59
CA VAL A 52 -3.96 0.09 1.02
C VAL A 52 -4.69 0.16 2.35
N LYS A 53 -5.71 -0.68 2.57
CA LYS A 53 -6.38 -0.78 3.88
C LYS A 53 -5.41 -1.07 5.02
N LYS A 54 -4.50 -2.04 4.84
CA LYS A 54 -3.46 -2.36 5.84
C LYS A 54 -2.47 -1.22 6.08
N ILE A 55 -2.09 -0.48 5.03
CA ILE A 55 -1.24 0.71 5.17
C ILE A 55 -1.97 1.77 6.00
N MET A 56 -3.25 2.02 5.72
CA MET A 56 -4.07 2.99 6.46
C MET A 56 -4.29 2.57 7.92
N GLU A 57 -4.44 1.28 8.20
CA GLU A 57 -4.53 0.74 9.56
C GLU A 57 -3.26 1.01 10.37
N LYS A 58 -2.07 0.81 9.77
CA LYS A 58 -0.78 1.16 10.40
C LYS A 58 -0.68 2.65 10.75
N ILE A 59 -1.06 3.52 9.80
CA ILE A 59 -1.08 4.98 10.03
C ILE A 59 -2.03 5.33 11.19
N ASN A 60 -3.19 4.68 11.26
CA ASN A 60 -4.17 4.94 12.30
C ASN A 60 -3.72 4.47 13.69
N GLN A 61 -2.92 3.40 13.77
CA GLN A 61 -2.34 2.93 15.03
C GLN A 61 -1.35 3.96 15.59
N GLU A 62 -0.49 4.54 14.74
CA GLU A 62 0.46 5.56 15.15
C GLU A 62 -0.22 6.84 15.67
N LYS A 63 -1.33 7.25 15.05
CA LYS A 63 -2.10 8.42 15.51
C LYS A 63 -2.74 8.26 16.89
N LYS A 64 -2.86 7.03 17.42
CA LYS A 64 -3.40 6.78 18.75
C LYS A 64 -2.33 6.85 19.85
N GLU A 65 -1.05 6.91 19.47
CA GLU A 65 0.09 6.94 20.40
C GLU A 65 0.65 8.37 20.62
N ILE A 66 0.02 9.38 20.01
CA ILE A 66 0.32 10.82 20.13
C ILE A 66 -0.87 11.52 20.80
#